data_AF-A0A510KTS9-F1
#
_entry.id   AF-A0A510KTS9-F1
#
_cell.length_a   1.000
_cell.length_b   1.000
_cell.length_c   1.000
_cell.angle_alpha   90.00
_cell.angle_beta   90.00
_cell.angle_gamma   90.00
#
_symmetry.space_group_name_H-M   'P 1'
#
loop_
_entity.id
_entity.type
_entity.pdbx_description
1 polymer ?
#
loop_
_entity_poly.entity_id
_entity_poly.type
_entity_poly.pdbx_seq_one_letter_code
_entity_poly.pdbx_strand_id
1 'polypeptide(L)'
;MLKKIFEDIKKKGSFSFEKIIENYTMSDDEFFEFLKFIHLENIPEVRNSTDGSDFIVLEDENVFIAEKDIIKSYLENIKEKYEESEKKSESERENEELIDKYLKIAVKESLLYSKYGFSFLDTVQEATLGIMSGLNYYNQIMEITKEPEFFIKNFAVKYILEFQKNLLKDIKSSELSYILYLKVKVDKSMGLSMEEISRQMNVSTEYIEQLEMLFDEVEPEELMENTQVFEKADKITQMYILENIPKKLNYLDEQILVMTYGLDDKVYTEKEIARSLNIAKHNVKILKEKALNKLSIDMMRNDFVENSEEANYTVN
;
A
#
# COMPACT_ATOMS: atom_id res chain seq x y z
N MET A 1 -24.22 -3.83 6.88
CA MET A 1 -22.84 -4.26 6.59
C MET A 1 -22.12 -4.73 7.87
N LEU A 2 -21.84 -3.83 8.83
CA LEU A 2 -21.08 -4.12 10.07
C LEU A 2 -21.49 -5.39 10.83
N LYS A 3 -22.80 -5.66 10.98
CA LYS A 3 -23.27 -6.89 11.64
C LYS A 3 -22.66 -8.17 11.05
N LYS A 4 -22.57 -8.24 9.71
CA LYS A 4 -21.99 -9.39 9.01
C LYS A 4 -20.49 -9.50 9.28
N ILE A 5 -19.79 -8.36 9.25
CA ILE A 5 -18.35 -8.29 9.57
C ILE A 5 -18.10 -8.80 10.99
N PHE A 6 -18.88 -8.32 11.98
CA PHE A 6 -18.71 -8.73 13.37
C PHE A 6 -18.98 -10.22 13.58
N GLU A 7 -20.03 -10.76 12.96
CA GLU A 7 -20.33 -12.20 13.03
C GLU A 7 -19.20 -13.05 12.44
N ASP A 8 -18.66 -12.65 11.30
CA ASP A 8 -17.56 -13.36 10.64
C ASP A 8 -16.27 -13.31 11.47
N ILE A 9 -15.97 -12.16 12.08
CA ILE A 9 -14.81 -12.02 12.98
C ILE A 9 -15.00 -12.84 14.25
N LYS A 10 -16.19 -12.84 14.87
CA LYS A 10 -16.47 -13.67 16.06
C LYS A 10 -16.28 -15.16 15.78
N LYS A 11 -16.65 -15.61 14.58
CA LYS A 11 -16.45 -17.02 14.17
C LYS A 11 -14.96 -17.35 13.97
N LYS A 12 -14.18 -16.42 13.42
CA LYS A 12 -12.74 -16.62 13.12
C LYS A 12 -11.82 -16.34 14.31
N GLY A 13 -12.25 -15.55 15.28
CA GLY A 13 -11.43 -15.09 16.41
C GLY A 13 -10.31 -14.14 16.02
N SER A 14 -10.30 -13.62 14.79
CA SER A 14 -9.28 -12.74 14.24
C SER A 14 -9.84 -11.96 13.04
N PHE A 15 -9.13 -10.89 12.64
CA PHE A 15 -9.50 -10.09 11.47
C PHE A 15 -8.26 -9.66 10.66
N SER A 16 -8.45 -9.25 9.41
CA SER A 16 -7.41 -8.62 8.57
C SER A 16 -7.97 -7.28 8.09
N PHE A 17 -7.26 -6.17 8.34
CA PHE A 17 -7.67 -4.86 7.82
C PHE A 17 -7.71 -4.88 6.29
N GLU A 18 -6.71 -5.50 5.64
CA GLU A 18 -6.65 -5.59 4.19
C GLU A 18 -7.88 -6.29 3.62
N LYS A 19 -8.29 -7.45 4.17
CA LYS A 19 -9.51 -8.14 3.73
C LYS A 19 -10.77 -7.31 3.93
N ILE A 20 -10.87 -6.63 5.07
CA ILE A 20 -12.05 -5.85 5.39
C ILE A 20 -12.17 -4.67 4.44
N ILE A 21 -11.09 -3.92 4.23
CA ILE A 21 -11.09 -2.74 3.37
C ILE A 21 -11.20 -3.12 1.90
N GLU A 22 -10.60 -4.24 1.46
CA GLU A 22 -10.78 -4.76 0.11
C GLU A 22 -12.27 -4.98 -0.19
N ASN A 23 -12.98 -5.67 0.70
CA ASN A 23 -14.36 -6.12 0.47
C ASN A 23 -15.45 -5.11 0.87
N TYR A 24 -15.11 -4.11 1.69
CA TYR A 24 -16.08 -3.17 2.26
C TYR A 24 -15.55 -1.75 2.19
N THR A 25 -16.45 -0.80 1.96
CA THR A 25 -16.19 0.64 2.09
C THR A 25 -16.98 1.12 3.29
N MET A 26 -16.32 1.76 4.25
CA MET A 26 -16.92 2.21 5.51
C MET A 26 -16.71 3.70 5.70
N SER A 27 -17.74 4.41 6.20
CA SER A 27 -17.54 5.78 6.68
C SER A 27 -16.62 5.79 7.92
N ASP A 28 -16.16 6.98 8.32
CA ASP A 28 -15.37 7.13 9.56
C ASP A 28 -16.18 6.74 10.81
N ASP A 29 -17.49 7.02 10.83
CA ASP A 29 -18.39 6.59 11.90
C ASP A 29 -18.53 5.06 11.95
N GLU A 30 -18.73 4.42 10.80
CA GLU A 30 -18.84 2.96 10.73
C GLU A 30 -17.53 2.27 11.13
N PHE A 31 -16.40 2.85 10.69
CA PHE A 31 -15.08 2.34 11.05
C PHE A 31 -14.78 2.54 12.54
N PHE A 32 -15.19 3.66 13.13
CA PHE A 32 -15.04 3.88 14.56
C PHE A 32 -15.80 2.83 15.38
N GLU A 33 -17.06 2.55 15.02
CA GLU A 33 -17.84 1.47 15.66
C GLU A 33 -17.19 0.10 15.46
N PHE A 34 -16.60 -0.15 14.29
CA PHE A 34 -15.77 -1.34 14.05
C PHE A 34 -14.57 -1.40 15.00
N LEU A 35 -13.82 -0.30 15.18
CA LEU A 35 -12.69 -0.22 16.09
C LEU A 35 -13.08 -0.45 17.55
N LYS A 36 -14.22 0.09 17.99
CA LYS A 36 -14.73 -0.16 19.34
C LYS A 36 -14.97 -1.65 19.57
N PHE A 37 -15.61 -2.31 18.61
CA PHE A 37 -15.88 -3.74 18.69
C PHE A 37 -14.60 -4.56 18.84
N ILE A 38 -13.60 -4.34 17.97
CA ILE A 38 -12.34 -5.11 18.04
C ILE A 38 -11.53 -4.80 19.31
N HIS A 39 -11.58 -3.56 19.80
CA HIS A 39 -10.89 -3.14 21.03
C HIS A 39 -11.48 -3.81 22.27
N LEU A 40 -12.81 -3.76 22.42
CA LEU A 40 -13.51 -4.30 23.60
C LEU A 40 -13.46 -5.82 23.66
N GLU A 41 -13.50 -6.49 22.52
CA GLU A 41 -13.43 -7.95 22.43
C GLU A 41 -11.98 -8.46 22.36
N ASN A 42 -10.99 -7.56 22.34
CA ASN A 42 -9.55 -7.86 22.27
C ASN A 42 -9.20 -8.82 21.13
N ILE A 43 -9.75 -8.56 19.94
CA ILE A 43 -9.58 -9.43 18.77
C ILE A 43 -8.26 -9.08 18.08
N PRO A 44 -7.37 -10.06 17.85
CA PRO A 44 -6.10 -9.80 17.17
C PRO A 44 -6.28 -9.58 15.67
N GLU A 45 -5.48 -8.64 15.15
CA GLU A 45 -5.26 -8.50 13.71
C GLU A 45 -4.30 -9.59 13.22
N VAL A 46 -4.62 -10.22 12.11
CA VAL A 46 -3.77 -11.15 11.37
C VAL A 46 -3.48 -10.53 10.01
N ARG A 47 -2.18 -10.42 9.69
CA ARG A 47 -1.69 -9.88 8.42
C ARG A 47 -1.11 -11.02 7.60
N ASN A 48 -1.47 -11.06 6.33
CA ASN A 48 -0.83 -11.94 5.36
C ASN A 48 0.33 -11.17 4.74
N SER A 49 1.51 -11.77 4.69
CA SER A 49 2.65 -11.24 3.92
C SER A 49 2.91 -12.24 2.80
N THR A 50 2.82 -11.80 1.55
CA THR A 50 3.35 -12.54 0.43
C THR A 50 4.87 -12.32 0.42
N ASP A 51 5.65 -13.40 0.41
CA ASP A 51 7.10 -13.30 0.24
C ASP A 51 7.37 -12.86 -1.21
N GLY A 52 8.07 -11.74 -1.37
CA GLY A 52 8.33 -11.11 -2.67
C GLY A 52 9.33 -11.84 -3.57
N SER A 53 9.58 -13.14 -3.35
CA SER A 53 10.53 -13.93 -4.16
C SER A 53 10.10 -14.05 -5.62
N ASP A 54 8.82 -13.91 -5.90
CA ASP A 54 8.24 -14.20 -7.22
C ASP A 54 7.92 -12.94 -8.03
N PHE A 55 8.17 -11.74 -7.50
CA PHE A 55 7.64 -10.51 -8.10
C PHE A 55 8.68 -9.49 -8.57
N ILE A 56 9.95 -9.54 -8.10
CA ILE A 56 10.91 -8.48 -8.41
C ILE A 56 12.34 -9.01 -8.49
N VAL A 57 12.81 -9.23 -9.71
CA VAL A 57 14.25 -9.08 -10.02
C VAL A 57 14.42 -7.59 -10.35
N LEU A 58 14.98 -6.81 -9.44
CA LEU A 58 15.39 -5.44 -9.76
C LEU A 58 16.67 -5.56 -10.62
N GLU A 59 16.53 -5.61 -11.93
CA GLU A 59 17.71 -5.65 -12.82
C GLU A 59 18.49 -4.33 -12.79
N ASP A 60 17.83 -3.20 -12.50
CA ASP A 60 18.48 -1.90 -12.46
C ASP A 60 18.16 -1.09 -11.18
N GLU A 61 19.06 -1.18 -10.19
CA GLU A 61 19.00 -0.40 -8.94
C GLU A 61 19.13 1.12 -9.15
N ASN A 62 19.38 1.59 -10.38
CA ASN A 62 19.77 2.97 -10.67
C ASN A 62 18.62 3.92 -11.07
N VAL A 63 17.42 3.40 -11.42
CA VAL A 63 16.32 4.23 -11.96
C VAL A 63 15.52 4.97 -10.87
N PHE A 64 15.55 4.51 -9.61
CA PHE A 64 14.59 4.91 -8.57
C PHE A 64 15.17 5.75 -7.42
N ILE A 65 16.31 6.43 -7.66
CA ILE A 65 17.03 7.20 -6.62
C ILE A 65 16.39 8.57 -6.33
N ALA A 66 15.55 9.10 -7.22
CA ALA A 66 15.07 10.49 -7.15
C ALA A 66 14.29 10.83 -5.87
N GLU A 67 13.44 9.93 -5.37
CA GLU A 67 12.68 10.17 -4.13
C GLU A 67 13.45 9.82 -2.86
N LYS A 68 14.52 9.02 -2.96
CA LYS A 68 15.23 8.50 -1.80
C LYS A 68 15.73 9.62 -0.90
N ASP A 69 16.31 10.67 -1.48
CA ASP A 69 16.83 11.81 -0.72
C ASP A 69 15.70 12.62 -0.08
N ILE A 70 14.54 12.71 -0.74
CA ILE A 70 13.34 13.37 -0.20
C ILE A 70 12.79 12.59 0.99
N ILE A 71 12.63 11.26 0.85
CA ILE A 71 12.19 10.36 1.91
C ILE A 71 13.14 10.45 3.10
N LYS A 72 14.45 10.40 2.84
CA LYS A 72 15.48 10.53 3.88
C LYS A 72 15.39 11.87 4.59
N SER A 73 15.28 12.98 3.86
CA SER A 73 15.12 14.31 4.44
C SER A 73 13.85 14.40 5.29
N TYR A 74 12.73 13.84 4.81
CA TYR A 74 11.48 13.80 5.55
C TYR A 74 11.64 13.04 6.87
N LEU A 75 12.22 11.84 6.84
CA LEU A 75 12.43 11.02 8.05
C LEU A 75 13.39 11.66 9.05
N GLU A 76 14.46 12.34 8.58
CA GLU A 76 15.35 13.10 9.47
C GLU A 76 14.64 14.31 10.08
N ASN A 77 13.81 15.04 9.32
CA ASN A 77 13.01 16.15 9.86
C ASN A 77 12.03 15.68 10.93
N ILE A 78 11.38 14.53 10.71
CA ILE A 78 10.49 13.89 11.68
C ILE A 78 11.27 13.59 12.96
N LYS A 79 12.42 12.93 12.83
CA LYS A 79 13.30 12.60 13.95
C LYS A 79 13.72 13.86 14.73
N GLU A 80 14.17 14.91 14.04
CA GLU A 80 14.59 16.17 14.66
C GLU A 80 13.45 16.82 15.45
N LYS A 81 12.26 16.93 14.85
CA LYS A 81 11.06 17.48 15.51
C LYS A 81 10.73 16.74 16.82
N TYR A 82 10.97 15.44 16.86
CA TYR A 82 10.74 14.64 18.06
C TYR A 82 11.85 14.73 19.10
N GLU A 83 13.10 14.78 18.69
CA GLU A 83 14.20 15.06 19.61
C GLU A 83 14.05 16.44 20.27
N GLU A 84 13.42 17.40 19.58
CA GLU A 84 13.03 18.68 20.15
C GLU A 84 11.83 18.55 21.10
N SER A 85 10.78 17.80 20.72
CA SER A 85 9.60 17.64 21.57
C SER A 85 9.89 16.91 22.89
N GLU A 86 10.85 15.98 22.92
CA GLU A 86 11.30 15.34 24.17
C GLU A 86 12.04 16.30 25.11
N LYS A 87 12.69 17.33 24.56
CA LYS A 87 13.39 18.36 25.35
C LYS A 87 12.44 19.43 25.89
N LYS A 88 11.19 19.48 25.39
CA LYS A 88 10.16 20.41 25.86
C LYS A 88 9.75 20.12 27.30
N SER A 89 9.53 21.20 28.04
CA SER A 89 8.92 21.13 29.37
C SER A 89 7.52 20.50 29.32
N GLU A 90 7.03 20.00 30.44
CA GLU A 90 5.70 19.38 30.52
C GLU A 90 4.58 20.33 30.06
N SER A 91 4.68 21.63 30.39
CA SER A 91 3.74 22.67 29.91
C SER A 91 3.81 22.91 28.39
N GLU A 92 4.97 22.74 27.77
CA GLU A 92 5.13 22.89 26.32
C GLU A 92 4.64 21.66 25.57
N ARG A 93 4.74 20.47 26.18
CA ARG A 93 4.18 19.21 25.65
C ARG A 93 2.65 19.18 25.74
N GLU A 94 2.04 19.78 26.76
CA GLU A 94 0.58 19.95 26.83
C GLU A 94 0.04 20.88 25.75
N ASN A 95 0.86 21.83 25.29
CA ASN A 95 0.52 22.75 24.20
C ASN A 95 0.85 22.21 22.80
N GLU A 96 1.43 21.01 22.70
CA GLU A 96 1.73 20.39 21.41
C GLU A 96 0.44 19.94 20.71
N GLU A 97 0.32 20.23 19.42
CA GLU A 97 -0.83 19.78 18.64
C GLU A 97 -0.88 18.25 18.64
N LEU A 98 -2.07 17.67 18.91
CA LEU A 98 -2.24 16.22 18.93
C LEU A 98 -1.81 15.55 17.61
N ILE A 99 -1.95 16.27 16.48
CA ILE A 99 -1.48 15.82 15.18
C ILE A 99 0.03 15.60 15.20
N ASP A 100 0.79 16.57 15.73
CA ASP A 100 2.24 16.49 15.86
C ASP A 100 2.69 15.34 16.76
N LYS A 101 1.94 15.11 17.84
CA LYS A 101 2.18 13.98 18.74
C LYS A 101 2.08 12.63 18.00
N TYR A 102 1.12 12.49 17.09
CA TYR A 102 0.86 11.20 16.42
C TYR A 102 1.54 11.06 15.06
N LEU A 103 2.28 12.05 14.56
CA LEU A 103 2.93 11.97 13.26
C LEU A 103 3.89 10.76 13.12
N LYS A 104 4.58 10.30 14.18
CA LYS A 104 5.37 9.03 14.15
C LYS A 104 4.51 7.84 13.79
N ILE A 105 3.26 7.81 14.28
CA ILE A 105 2.34 6.71 14.01
C ILE A 105 2.02 6.69 12.53
N ALA A 106 1.76 7.84 11.89
CA ALA A 106 1.55 7.90 10.45
C ALA A 106 2.76 7.32 9.69
N VAL A 107 3.96 7.73 10.05
CA VAL A 107 5.19 7.24 9.40
C VAL A 107 5.40 5.74 9.66
N LYS A 108 5.23 5.29 10.90
CA LYS A 108 5.41 3.88 11.31
C LYS A 108 4.42 2.96 10.63
N GLU A 109 3.14 3.31 10.61
CA GLU A 109 2.12 2.52 9.91
C GLU A 109 2.35 2.55 8.39
N SER A 110 2.85 3.67 7.83
CA SER A 110 3.21 3.75 6.40
C SER A 110 4.39 2.86 6.03
N LEU A 111 5.39 2.70 6.91
CA LEU A 111 6.47 1.72 6.70
C LEU A 111 5.91 0.31 6.67
N LEU A 112 5.03 0.02 7.62
CA LEU A 112 4.47 -1.31 7.87
C LEU A 112 3.48 -1.76 6.80
N TYR A 113 2.79 -0.82 6.15
CA TYR A 113 1.90 -1.05 5.00
C TYR A 113 2.52 -0.61 3.67
N SER A 114 3.85 -0.44 3.62
CA SER A 114 4.55 -0.11 2.38
C SER A 114 4.54 -1.31 1.43
N LYS A 115 3.92 -1.12 0.27
CA LYS A 115 3.74 -2.13 -0.78
C LYS A 115 4.26 -1.61 -2.12
N TYR A 116 4.74 -2.50 -2.98
CA TYR A 116 5.14 -2.11 -4.33
C TYR A 116 3.94 -1.55 -5.08
N GLY A 117 4.15 -0.55 -5.93
CA GLY A 117 3.06 0.25 -6.48
C GLY A 117 2.83 1.58 -5.79
N PHE A 118 3.13 1.73 -4.50
CA PHE A 118 2.64 2.90 -3.78
C PHE A 118 3.78 3.80 -3.34
N SER A 119 3.74 5.09 -3.70
CA SER A 119 4.65 6.09 -3.14
C SER A 119 4.56 6.09 -1.62
N PHE A 120 5.72 6.04 -0.96
CA PHE A 120 5.79 6.09 0.49
C PHE A 120 5.31 7.44 1.03
N LEU A 121 5.66 8.54 0.36
CA LEU A 121 5.30 9.88 0.82
C LEU A 121 3.80 10.13 0.70
N ASP A 122 3.15 9.63 -0.35
CA ASP A 122 1.69 9.70 -0.48
C ASP A 122 1.01 8.82 0.58
N THR A 123 1.55 7.63 0.84
CA THR A 123 1.08 6.76 1.92
C THR A 123 1.14 7.48 3.28
N VAL A 124 2.23 8.20 3.57
CA VAL A 124 2.38 8.98 4.81
C VAL A 124 1.39 10.13 4.90
N GLN A 125 1.13 10.82 3.78
CA GLN A 125 0.13 11.88 3.72
C GLN A 125 -1.28 11.35 4.03
N GLU A 126 -1.67 10.24 3.42
CA GLU A 126 -2.94 9.57 3.67
C GLU A 126 -3.06 9.07 5.11
N ALA A 127 -2.00 8.49 5.66
CA ALA A 127 -1.95 8.09 7.06
C ALA A 127 -2.15 9.29 8.00
N THR A 128 -1.58 10.46 7.64
CA THR A 128 -1.74 11.72 8.39
C THR A 128 -3.17 12.23 8.34
N LEU A 129 -3.84 12.16 7.17
CA LEU A 129 -5.28 12.45 7.06
C LEU A 129 -6.12 11.50 7.92
N GLY A 130 -5.74 10.22 7.96
CA GLY A 130 -6.36 9.23 8.85
C GLY A 130 -6.21 9.62 10.32
N ILE A 131 -5.02 10.03 10.76
CA ILE A 131 -4.81 10.54 12.13
C ILE A 131 -5.74 11.73 12.41
N MET A 132 -5.80 12.71 11.51
CA MET A 132 -6.68 13.88 11.67
C MET A 132 -8.14 13.45 11.80
N SER A 133 -8.59 12.49 10.99
CA SER A 133 -9.94 11.94 11.10
C SER A 133 -10.16 11.24 12.45
N GLY A 134 -9.26 10.37 12.87
CA GLY A 134 -9.35 9.67 14.15
C GLY A 134 -9.36 10.62 15.35
N LEU A 135 -8.64 11.75 15.28
CA LEU A 135 -8.65 12.78 16.32
C LEU A 135 -10.00 13.49 16.46
N ASN A 136 -10.85 13.51 15.42
CA ASN A 136 -12.22 14.02 15.56
C ASN A 136 -13.04 13.20 16.56
N TYR A 137 -12.68 11.93 16.78
CA TYR A 137 -13.30 11.02 17.73
C TYR A 137 -12.58 10.99 19.09
N TYR A 138 -11.57 11.85 19.33
CA TYR A 138 -10.70 11.77 20.50
C TYR A 138 -11.46 11.75 21.83
N ASN A 139 -12.45 12.63 22.01
CA ASN A 139 -13.25 12.65 23.25
C ASN A 139 -14.01 11.33 23.46
N GLN A 140 -14.62 10.79 22.41
CA GLN A 140 -15.34 9.52 22.47
C GLN A 140 -14.38 8.33 22.69
N ILE A 141 -13.16 8.41 22.17
CA ILE A 141 -12.10 7.42 22.44
C ILE A 141 -11.72 7.46 23.92
N MET A 142 -11.54 8.66 24.49
CA MET A 142 -11.15 8.86 25.89
C MET A 142 -12.24 8.39 26.89
N GLU A 143 -13.50 8.32 26.48
CA GLU A 143 -14.58 7.70 27.25
C GLU A 143 -14.48 6.16 27.30
N ILE A 144 -13.79 5.55 26.34
CA ILE A 144 -13.65 4.09 26.19
C ILE A 144 -12.33 3.61 26.80
N THR A 145 -11.23 4.30 26.51
CA THR A 145 -9.88 3.93 26.94
C THR A 145 -9.04 5.16 27.27
N LYS A 146 -8.08 5.00 28.19
CA LYS A 146 -7.09 6.05 28.48
C LYS A 146 -5.94 6.08 27.47
N GLU A 147 -5.84 5.06 26.61
CA GLU A 147 -4.79 4.89 25.61
C GLU A 147 -5.39 5.00 24.20
N PRO A 148 -5.50 6.23 23.66
CA PRO A 148 -6.17 6.47 22.38
C PRO A 148 -5.38 5.94 21.17
N GLU A 149 -4.11 5.59 21.36
CA GLU A 149 -3.17 5.18 20.32
C GLU A 149 -3.73 4.07 19.42
N PHE A 150 -4.43 3.09 20.01
CA PHE A 150 -5.07 2.01 19.25
C PHE A 150 -6.05 2.54 18.20
N PHE A 151 -6.87 3.54 18.54
CA PHE A 151 -7.86 4.08 17.62
C PHE A 151 -7.18 4.96 16.57
N ILE A 152 -6.33 5.88 17.01
CA ILE A 152 -5.65 6.84 16.13
C ILE A 152 -4.79 6.11 15.09
N LYS A 153 -4.01 5.11 15.49
CA LYS A 153 -3.19 4.34 14.53
C LYS A 153 -4.04 3.59 13.51
N ASN A 154 -5.17 3.02 13.92
CA ASN A 154 -5.99 2.21 13.03
C ASN A 154 -6.78 3.08 12.03
N PHE A 155 -7.07 4.34 12.39
CA PHE A 155 -7.55 5.32 11.41
C PHE A 155 -6.49 5.65 10.35
N ALA A 156 -5.22 5.78 10.74
CA ALA A 156 -4.12 5.93 9.80
C ALA A 156 -4.05 4.73 8.82
N VAL A 157 -4.13 3.51 9.37
CA VAL A 157 -4.17 2.26 8.58
C VAL A 157 -5.34 2.20 7.62
N LYS A 158 -6.54 2.64 8.04
CA LYS A 158 -7.72 2.71 7.17
C LYS A 158 -7.42 3.53 5.92
N TYR A 159 -6.95 4.76 6.10
CA TYR A 159 -6.73 5.69 5.00
C TYR A 159 -5.63 5.20 4.06
N ILE A 160 -4.54 4.63 4.59
CA ILE A 160 -3.50 3.96 3.78
C ILE A 160 -4.14 2.89 2.87
N LEU A 161 -4.91 1.97 3.44
CA LEU A 161 -5.46 0.85 2.69
C LEU A 161 -6.57 1.27 1.71
N GLU A 162 -7.36 2.29 2.05
CA GLU A 162 -8.35 2.86 1.13
C GLU A 162 -7.70 3.58 -0.06
N PHE A 163 -6.63 4.34 0.18
CA PHE A 163 -5.80 4.92 -0.88
C PHE A 163 -5.26 3.83 -1.81
N GLN A 164 -4.63 2.80 -1.24
CA GLN A 164 -4.06 1.70 -2.02
C GLN A 164 -5.13 0.96 -2.83
N LYS A 165 -6.27 0.64 -2.21
CA LYS A 165 -7.42 0.01 -2.89
C LYS A 165 -7.94 0.84 -4.06
N ASN A 166 -8.09 2.14 -3.87
CA ASN A 166 -8.61 3.03 -4.92
C ASN A 166 -7.64 3.10 -6.10
N LEU A 167 -6.34 3.23 -5.83
CA LEU A 167 -5.33 3.27 -6.87
C LEU A 167 -5.24 1.94 -7.64
N LEU A 168 -5.31 0.79 -6.96
CA LEU A 168 -5.38 -0.53 -7.61
C LEU A 168 -6.62 -0.70 -8.49
N LYS A 169 -7.76 -0.17 -8.05
CA LYS A 169 -8.99 -0.20 -8.86
C LYS A 169 -8.79 0.53 -10.17
N ASP A 170 -8.16 1.69 -10.14
CA ASP A 170 -7.93 2.51 -11.33
C ASP A 170 -6.92 1.84 -12.29
N ILE A 171 -5.84 1.28 -11.76
CA ILE A 171 -4.85 0.54 -12.56
C ILE A 171 -5.48 -0.71 -13.18
N LYS A 172 -6.16 -1.52 -12.38
CA LYS A 172 -6.87 -2.71 -12.86
C LYS A 172 -7.86 -2.35 -13.95
N SER A 173 -8.63 -1.27 -13.77
CA SER A 173 -9.57 -0.78 -14.77
C SER A 173 -8.87 -0.38 -16.07
N SER A 174 -7.71 0.30 -15.97
CA SER A 174 -6.91 0.66 -17.12
C SER A 174 -6.38 -0.56 -17.87
N GLU A 175 -5.77 -1.52 -17.17
CA GLU A 175 -5.19 -2.71 -17.81
C GLU A 175 -6.27 -3.57 -18.45
N LEU A 176 -7.40 -3.79 -17.77
CA LEU A 176 -8.54 -4.50 -18.35
C LEU A 176 -9.11 -3.77 -19.58
N SER A 177 -9.09 -2.43 -19.59
CA SER A 177 -9.50 -1.65 -20.77
C SER A 177 -8.54 -1.88 -21.95
N TYR A 178 -7.24 -1.95 -21.70
CA TYR A 178 -6.25 -2.27 -22.73
C TYR A 178 -6.39 -3.71 -23.25
N ILE A 179 -6.59 -4.69 -22.36
CA ILE A 179 -6.86 -6.08 -22.75
C ILE A 179 -8.14 -6.18 -23.60
N LEU A 180 -9.18 -5.44 -23.20
CA LEU A 180 -10.43 -5.37 -23.95
C LEU A 180 -10.21 -4.76 -25.35
N TYR A 181 -9.39 -3.71 -25.45
CA TYR A 181 -8.99 -3.11 -26.71
C TYR A 181 -8.27 -4.11 -27.63
N LEU A 182 -7.29 -4.85 -27.11
CA LEU A 182 -6.59 -5.88 -27.89
C LEU A 182 -7.56 -6.93 -28.43
N LYS A 183 -8.53 -7.36 -27.62
CA LYS A 183 -9.58 -8.29 -28.05
C LYS A 183 -10.43 -7.72 -29.19
N VAL A 184 -10.81 -6.43 -29.11
CA VAL A 184 -11.54 -5.74 -30.19
C VAL A 184 -10.74 -5.78 -31.49
N LYS A 185 -9.42 -5.52 -31.46
CA LYS A 185 -8.57 -5.60 -32.66
C LYS A 185 -8.50 -7.00 -33.24
N VAL A 186 -8.38 -8.02 -32.39
CA VAL A 186 -8.40 -9.43 -32.81
C VAL A 186 -9.74 -9.77 -33.48
N ASP A 187 -10.86 -9.42 -32.87
CA ASP A 187 -12.19 -9.73 -33.42
C ASP A 187 -12.47 -9.02 -34.75
N LYS A 188 -12.06 -7.76 -34.88
CA LYS A 188 -12.12 -7.03 -36.16
C LYS A 188 -11.26 -7.70 -37.23
N SER A 189 -10.07 -8.19 -36.88
CA SER A 189 -9.20 -8.92 -37.82
C SER A 189 -9.81 -10.25 -38.29
N MET A 190 -10.69 -10.85 -37.47
CA MET A 190 -11.49 -12.02 -37.82
C MET A 190 -12.74 -11.69 -38.65
N GLY A 191 -13.01 -10.41 -38.92
CA GLY A 191 -14.10 -9.94 -39.75
C GLY A 191 -15.42 -9.65 -39.01
N LEU A 192 -15.41 -9.61 -37.67
CA LEU A 192 -16.60 -9.28 -36.88
C LEU A 192 -16.95 -7.78 -37.00
N SER A 193 -18.25 -7.48 -37.10
CA SER A 193 -18.75 -6.10 -37.07
C SER A 193 -18.68 -5.50 -35.67
N MET A 194 -18.69 -4.17 -35.57
CA MET A 194 -18.68 -3.48 -34.28
C MET A 194 -19.90 -3.84 -33.42
N GLU A 195 -21.07 -4.03 -34.05
CA GLU A 195 -22.30 -4.48 -33.37
C GLU A 195 -22.19 -5.93 -32.87
N GLU A 196 -21.50 -6.80 -33.62
CA GLU A 196 -21.25 -8.19 -33.21
C GLU A 196 -20.32 -8.24 -32.00
N ILE A 197 -19.23 -7.46 -32.02
CA ILE A 197 -18.27 -7.34 -30.91
C ILE A 197 -18.95 -6.76 -29.67
N SER A 198 -19.68 -5.65 -29.82
CA SER A 198 -20.47 -5.03 -28.74
C SER A 198 -21.39 -6.04 -28.05
N ARG A 199 -22.10 -6.86 -28.83
CA ARG A 199 -23.00 -7.90 -28.29
C ARG A 199 -22.23 -9.03 -27.59
N GLN A 200 -21.14 -9.50 -28.16
CA GLN A 200 -20.33 -10.59 -27.56
C GLN A 200 -19.71 -10.16 -26.23
N MET A 201 -19.24 -8.93 -26.16
CA MET A 201 -18.46 -8.41 -25.04
C MET A 201 -19.33 -7.71 -24.00
N ASN A 202 -20.62 -7.53 -24.28
CA ASN A 202 -21.58 -6.83 -23.44
C ASN A 202 -21.12 -5.40 -23.08
N VAL A 203 -20.61 -4.68 -24.08
CA VAL A 203 -20.19 -3.27 -23.97
C VAL A 203 -20.84 -2.43 -25.06
N SER A 204 -20.99 -1.13 -24.85
CA SER A 204 -21.59 -0.26 -25.87
C SER A 204 -20.61 0.00 -27.02
N THR A 205 -21.15 0.33 -28.20
CA THR A 205 -20.33 0.69 -29.36
C THR A 205 -19.52 1.96 -29.11
N GLU A 206 -20.08 2.93 -28.38
CA GLU A 206 -19.36 4.17 -28.00
C GLU A 206 -18.15 3.88 -27.09
N TYR A 207 -18.25 2.89 -26.21
CA TYR A 207 -17.12 2.49 -25.37
C TYR A 207 -16.01 1.84 -26.21
N ILE A 208 -16.37 1.02 -27.20
CA ILE A 208 -15.39 0.45 -28.15
C ILE A 208 -14.67 1.57 -28.91
N GLU A 209 -15.39 2.59 -29.39
CA GLU A 209 -14.78 3.75 -30.05
C GLU A 209 -13.82 4.50 -29.12
N GLN A 210 -14.18 4.69 -27.85
CA GLN A 210 -13.29 5.31 -26.86
C GLN A 210 -12.01 4.51 -26.64
N LEU A 211 -12.08 3.17 -26.60
CA LEU A 211 -10.91 2.32 -26.50
C LEU A 211 -9.99 2.51 -27.71
N GLU A 212 -10.54 2.57 -28.92
CA GLU A 212 -9.76 2.81 -30.13
C GLU A 212 -9.12 4.21 -30.11
N MET A 213 -9.88 5.25 -29.74
CA MET A 213 -9.32 6.60 -29.59
C MET A 213 -8.19 6.67 -28.55
N LEU A 214 -8.26 5.85 -27.50
CA LEU A 214 -7.28 5.86 -26.42
C LEU A 214 -6.00 5.07 -26.76
N PHE A 215 -6.11 4.01 -27.55
CA PHE A 215 -5.03 3.03 -27.72
C PHE A 215 -4.56 2.81 -29.16
N ASP A 216 -5.23 3.35 -30.19
CA ASP A 216 -4.84 3.14 -31.61
C ASP A 216 -3.46 3.71 -31.97
N GLU A 217 -2.96 4.68 -31.21
CA GLU A 217 -1.61 5.23 -31.38
C GLU A 217 -0.52 4.39 -30.69
N VAL A 218 -0.91 3.37 -29.91
CA VAL A 218 0.01 2.43 -29.26
C VAL A 218 0.25 1.26 -30.21
N GLU A 219 1.49 1.07 -30.66
CA GLU A 219 1.82 -0.14 -31.44
C GLU A 219 1.58 -1.38 -30.56
N PRO A 220 0.74 -2.34 -30.98
CA PRO A 220 0.54 -3.57 -30.22
C PRO A 220 1.85 -4.36 -30.20
N GLU A 221 2.42 -4.56 -29.01
CA GLU A 221 3.70 -5.28 -28.83
C GLU A 221 3.62 -6.73 -29.33
N GLU A 222 2.45 -7.38 -29.23
CA GLU A 222 2.17 -8.69 -29.82
C GLU A 222 0.70 -8.86 -30.26
N LEU A 223 0.45 -9.52 -31.40
CA LEU A 223 -0.88 -10.02 -31.78
C LEU A 223 -1.25 -11.22 -30.90
N MET A 224 -1.95 -10.98 -29.79
CA MET A 224 -2.39 -12.04 -28.88
C MET A 224 -3.47 -12.94 -29.51
N GLU A 225 -3.39 -14.25 -29.28
CA GLU A 225 -4.49 -15.17 -29.58
C GLU A 225 -5.67 -14.98 -28.62
N ASN A 226 -6.90 -15.25 -29.07
CA ASN A 226 -8.13 -15.06 -28.28
C ASN A 226 -8.11 -15.74 -26.90
N THR A 227 -7.48 -16.91 -26.78
CA THR A 227 -7.33 -17.65 -25.51
C THR A 227 -6.38 -16.94 -24.53
N GLN A 228 -5.33 -16.28 -25.03
CA GLN A 228 -4.34 -15.58 -24.20
C GLN A 228 -4.90 -14.29 -23.58
N VAL A 229 -5.87 -13.64 -24.25
CA VAL A 229 -6.56 -12.43 -23.76
C VAL A 229 -7.26 -12.70 -22.42
N PHE A 230 -8.05 -13.77 -22.32
CA PHE A 230 -8.82 -14.08 -21.11
C PHE A 230 -7.93 -14.51 -19.95
N GLU A 231 -6.88 -15.30 -20.22
CA GLU A 231 -5.90 -15.67 -19.20
C GLU A 231 -5.16 -14.44 -18.65
N LYS A 232 -4.81 -13.47 -19.50
CA LYS A 232 -4.20 -12.21 -19.06
C LYS A 232 -5.17 -11.37 -18.22
N ALA A 233 -6.44 -11.28 -18.61
CA ALA A 233 -7.47 -10.58 -17.82
C ALA A 233 -7.68 -11.19 -16.42
N ASP A 234 -7.72 -12.53 -16.32
CA ASP A 234 -7.85 -13.22 -15.04
C ASP A 234 -6.61 -13.00 -14.16
N LYS A 235 -5.40 -13.09 -14.74
CA LYS A 235 -4.15 -12.77 -14.04
C LYS A 235 -4.14 -11.35 -13.49
N ILE A 236 -4.52 -10.35 -14.30
CA ILE A 236 -4.63 -8.94 -13.89
C ILE A 236 -5.61 -8.79 -12.71
N THR A 237 -6.76 -9.46 -12.80
CA THR A 237 -7.78 -9.39 -11.74
C THR A 237 -7.27 -9.95 -10.41
N GLN A 238 -6.46 -11.01 -10.44
CA GLN A 238 -5.82 -11.55 -9.24
C GLN A 238 -4.65 -10.71 -8.76
N MET A 239 -3.84 -10.18 -9.68
CA MET A 239 -2.63 -9.41 -9.36
C MET A 239 -2.94 -8.17 -8.53
N TYR A 240 -4.03 -7.46 -8.85
CA TYR A 240 -4.43 -6.22 -8.16
C TYR A 240 -5.39 -6.41 -6.99
N ILE A 241 -5.34 -7.56 -6.34
CA ILE A 241 -5.93 -7.74 -5.01
C ILE A 241 -4.92 -7.22 -4.00
N LEU A 242 -5.35 -6.35 -3.07
CA LEU A 242 -4.43 -5.69 -2.14
C LEU A 242 -3.54 -6.67 -1.36
N GLU A 243 -4.10 -7.81 -0.93
CA GLU A 243 -3.35 -8.86 -0.20
C GLU A 243 -2.27 -9.54 -1.04
N ASN A 244 -2.41 -9.53 -2.37
CA ASN A 244 -1.45 -10.16 -3.27
C ASN A 244 -0.25 -9.26 -3.56
N ILE A 245 -0.39 -7.94 -3.35
CA ILE A 245 0.70 -6.99 -3.55
C ILE A 245 1.77 -7.16 -2.47
N PRO A 246 3.03 -7.50 -2.83
CA PRO A 246 4.09 -7.72 -1.86
C PRO A 246 4.49 -6.43 -1.11
N LYS A 247 4.96 -6.61 0.13
CA LYS A 247 5.53 -5.52 0.91
C LYS A 247 6.91 -5.12 0.39
N LYS A 248 7.23 -3.83 0.44
CA LYS A 248 8.57 -3.32 0.10
C LYS A 248 9.60 -3.71 1.16
N LEU A 249 9.22 -3.60 2.42
CA LEU A 249 10.10 -3.79 3.56
C LEU A 249 9.84 -5.14 4.21
N ASN A 250 10.91 -5.87 4.53
CA ASN A 250 10.80 -7.01 5.44
C ASN A 250 10.86 -6.51 6.90
N TYR A 251 10.62 -7.41 7.86
CA TYR A 251 10.67 -7.08 9.28
C TYR A 251 12.00 -6.42 9.70
N LEU A 252 13.14 -6.89 9.20
CA LEU A 252 14.44 -6.30 9.54
C LEU A 252 14.58 -4.88 8.99
N ASP A 253 14.15 -4.64 7.76
CA ASP A 253 14.16 -3.32 7.12
C ASP A 253 13.27 -2.34 7.92
N GLU A 254 12.05 -2.75 8.26
CA GLU A 254 11.11 -1.97 9.07
C GLU A 254 11.71 -1.59 10.42
N GLN A 255 12.26 -2.57 11.17
CA GLN A 255 12.83 -2.32 12.48
C GLN A 255 14.06 -1.40 12.42
N ILE A 256 14.91 -1.55 11.41
CA ILE A 256 16.07 -0.66 11.25
C ILE A 256 15.61 0.79 11.05
N LEU A 257 14.60 1.03 10.21
CA LEU A 257 14.07 2.37 9.99
C LEU A 257 13.39 2.93 11.24
N VAL A 258 12.51 2.14 11.88
CA VAL A 258 11.83 2.53 13.13
C VAL A 258 12.82 2.95 14.20
N MET A 259 13.85 2.13 14.46
CA MET A 259 14.85 2.43 15.50
C MET A 259 15.78 3.58 15.10
N THR A 260 16.12 3.73 13.81
CA THR A 260 17.00 4.82 13.35
C THR A 260 16.34 6.19 13.52
N TYR A 261 15.05 6.26 13.16
CA TYR A 261 14.27 7.50 13.15
C TYR A 261 13.44 7.70 14.43
N GLY A 262 13.51 6.77 15.38
CA GLY A 262 12.84 6.84 16.67
C GLY A 262 11.32 6.87 16.59
N LEU A 263 10.76 6.08 15.66
CA LEU A 263 9.32 5.99 15.40
C LEU A 263 8.55 5.17 16.47
N ASP A 264 9.27 4.57 17.41
CA ASP A 264 8.78 3.84 18.59
C ASP A 264 9.08 4.60 19.90
N ASP A 265 9.19 5.93 19.82
CA ASP A 265 9.47 6.81 20.97
C ASP A 265 10.84 6.63 21.61
N LYS A 266 11.81 6.14 20.83
CA LYS A 266 13.20 6.14 21.24
C LYS A 266 14.14 6.26 20.04
N VAL A 267 15.03 7.25 20.05
CA VAL A 267 16.13 7.30 19.08
C VAL A 267 17.26 6.38 19.53
N TYR A 268 17.64 5.42 18.68
CA TYR A 268 18.69 4.45 19.01
C TYR A 268 20.02 4.80 18.35
N THR A 269 21.10 4.56 19.08
CA THR A 269 22.45 4.56 18.49
C THR A 269 22.65 3.34 17.60
N GLU A 270 23.54 3.42 16.60
CA GLU A 270 23.90 2.24 15.77
C GLU A 270 24.32 1.03 16.60
N LYS A 271 24.93 1.25 17.77
CA LYS A 271 25.35 0.18 18.69
C LYS A 271 24.16 -0.50 19.36
N GLU A 272 23.12 0.25 19.70
CA GLU A 272 21.88 -0.30 20.26
C GLU A 272 21.07 -1.03 19.19
N ILE A 273 20.95 -0.47 17.99
CA ILE A 273 20.29 -1.12 16.84
C ILE A 273 20.94 -2.46 16.54
N ALA A 274 22.28 -2.48 16.42
CA ALA A 274 23.04 -3.68 16.14
C ALA A 274 22.82 -4.79 17.20
N ARG A 275 22.74 -4.39 18.47
CA ARG A 275 22.48 -5.32 19.57
C ARG A 275 21.05 -5.84 19.57
N SER A 276 20.06 -4.96 19.37
CA SER A 276 18.64 -5.31 19.37
C SER A 276 18.30 -6.29 18.24
N LEU A 277 18.85 -6.05 17.05
CA LEU A 277 18.59 -6.84 15.85
C LEU A 277 19.59 -7.98 15.64
N ASN A 278 20.53 -8.18 16.57
CA ASN A 278 21.58 -9.20 16.48
C ASN A 278 22.37 -9.16 15.15
N ILE A 279 22.78 -7.97 14.73
CA ILE A 279 23.57 -7.73 13.52
C ILE A 279 24.90 -7.05 13.84
N ALA A 280 25.86 -7.10 12.91
CA ALA A 280 27.12 -6.39 13.07
C ALA A 280 26.90 -4.86 13.00
N LYS A 281 27.58 -4.08 13.85
CA LYS A 281 27.43 -2.62 13.90
C LYS A 281 27.63 -1.94 12.53
N HIS A 282 28.63 -2.38 11.76
CA HIS A 282 28.91 -1.80 10.44
C HIS A 282 27.78 -2.07 9.42
N ASN A 283 26.95 -3.10 9.64
CA ASN A 283 25.82 -3.40 8.75
C ASN A 283 24.62 -2.49 8.97
N VAL A 284 24.52 -1.80 10.11
CA VAL A 284 23.36 -0.93 10.40
C VAL A 284 23.19 0.15 9.32
N LYS A 285 24.28 0.84 8.97
CA LYS A 285 24.24 1.88 7.94
C LYS A 285 23.92 1.31 6.55
N ILE A 286 24.46 0.15 6.22
CA ILE A 286 24.25 -0.52 4.93
C ILE A 286 22.79 -0.93 4.79
N LEU A 287 22.25 -1.62 5.80
CA LEU A 287 20.87 -2.09 5.79
C LEU A 287 19.88 -0.93 5.84
N LYS A 288 20.19 0.15 6.57
CA LYS A 288 19.39 1.39 6.51
C LYS A 288 19.30 1.93 5.08
N GLU A 289 20.43 2.08 4.40
CA GLU A 289 20.44 2.61 3.04
C GLU A 289 19.72 1.67 2.05
N LYS A 290 19.81 0.34 2.25
CA LYS A 290 19.03 -0.64 1.50
C LYS A 290 17.53 -0.51 1.76
N ALA A 291 17.11 -0.35 3.01
CA ALA A 291 15.71 -0.16 3.36
C ALA A 291 15.15 1.14 2.75
N LEU A 292 15.93 2.23 2.77
CA LEU A 292 15.56 3.49 2.09
C LEU A 292 15.45 3.33 0.57
N ASN A 293 16.37 2.58 -0.06
CA ASN A 293 16.26 2.27 -1.49
C ASN A 293 14.96 1.52 -1.79
N LYS A 294 14.64 0.48 -1.00
CA LYS A 294 13.39 -0.28 -1.20
C LYS A 294 12.16 0.61 -1.05
N LEU A 295 12.18 1.52 -0.09
CA LEU A 295 11.07 2.43 0.17
C LEU A 295 10.81 3.40 -0.98
N SER A 296 11.88 3.84 -1.68
CA SER A 296 11.82 4.74 -2.82
C SER A 296 11.46 4.07 -4.15
N ILE A 297 11.30 2.75 -4.18
CA ILE A 297 10.82 2.04 -5.37
C ILE A 297 9.35 2.35 -5.55
N ASP A 298 9.03 3.26 -6.46
CA ASP A 298 7.67 3.52 -6.90
C ASP A 298 7.47 2.94 -8.30
N MET A 299 7.08 1.66 -8.35
CA MET A 299 6.75 1.00 -9.60
C MET A 299 5.27 1.16 -9.87
N MET A 300 4.84 2.08 -10.73
CA MET A 300 3.50 1.97 -11.32
C MET A 300 3.48 2.15 -12.84
N ARG A 301 2.69 1.27 -13.46
CA ARG A 301 2.22 1.20 -14.85
C ARG A 301 3.17 0.67 -15.94
N ASN A 302 4.46 0.97 -15.97
CA ASN A 302 5.33 0.52 -17.08
C ASN A 302 6.28 -0.65 -16.69
N ASP A 303 6.79 -0.67 -15.47
CA ASP A 303 7.91 -1.57 -15.13
C ASP A 303 7.48 -2.96 -14.63
N PHE A 304 6.20 -3.16 -14.29
CA PHE A 304 5.69 -4.49 -13.92
C PHE A 304 5.55 -5.42 -15.13
N VAL A 305 5.31 -4.85 -16.31
CA VAL A 305 5.23 -5.59 -17.57
C VAL A 305 6.65 -5.88 -18.07
N GLU A 306 7.55 -4.90 -18.08
CA GLU A 306 8.95 -5.08 -18.50
C GLU A 306 9.71 -6.12 -17.65
N ASN A 307 9.62 -6.07 -16.32
CA ASN A 307 10.42 -6.95 -15.44
C ASN A 307 9.90 -8.39 -15.34
N SER A 308 8.68 -8.69 -15.84
CA SER A 308 8.16 -10.06 -15.86
C SER A 308 8.56 -10.85 -17.12
N GLU A 309 9.06 -10.15 -18.14
CA GLU A 309 9.41 -10.72 -19.45
C GLU A 309 10.92 -10.97 -19.64
N GLU A 310 11.80 -10.52 -18.74
CA GLU A 310 13.24 -10.83 -18.77
C GLU A 310 13.62 -12.21 -18.17
N ALA A 311 12.63 -13.00 -17.73
CA ALA A 311 12.84 -14.41 -17.40
C ALA A 311 12.98 -15.26 -18.68
N ASN A 312 14.10 -15.07 -19.39
CA ASN A 312 14.56 -15.94 -20.46
C ASN A 312 14.78 -17.37 -19.93
N TYR A 313 13.72 -18.19 -19.94
CA TYR A 313 13.90 -19.63 -19.96
C TYR A 313 14.34 -20.03 -21.36
N THR A 314 15.65 -19.99 -21.58
CA THR A 314 16.27 -20.72 -22.67
C THR A 314 16.01 -22.21 -22.43
N VAL A 315 15.08 -22.79 -23.17
CA VAL A 315 14.94 -24.24 -23.25
C VAL A 315 15.42 -24.67 -24.64
N ASN A 316 16.56 -25.38 -24.65
CA ASN A 316 17.07 -26.10 -25.82
C ASN A 316 16.05 -27.12 -26.35
#